data_AF-A0AAJ0MLH5-F1
#
_entry.id   AF-A0AAJ0MLH5-F1
#
_cell.length_a   1.000
_cell.length_b   1.000
_cell.length_c   1.000
_cell.angle_alpha   90.00
_cell.angle_beta   90.00
_cell.angle_gamma   90.00
#
_symmetry.space_group_name_H-M   'P 1'
#
loop_
_entity.id
_entity.type
_entity.pdbx_description
1 polymer ?
#
loop_
_entity_poly.entity_id
_entity_poly.type
_entity_poly.pdbx_seq_one_letter_code
_entity_poly.pdbx_strand_id
1 'polypeptide(L)'
;MQTLRAIILAIAASNISLYQLDIAIGRLEGGISPDMLVFPRPVLQYIQSHPICLTSLCLSVSPRNRIRPNGELVGDLLGFITLFPGLQRLSIEFNYRDEREHFPVISQKLRLPGLRFLGIGAVRCTEDELVTLLLSHKDSLEEVSFALVDIISEGGSWQSLLATMRDNLSIRVMTMDDCLSADKDIYYRESESDDAAYLKSFEISGLRQDWTDAINGITIGRHGSRHG
;
A
#
# COMPACT_ATOMS: atom_id res chain seq x y z
N MET A 1 5.87 19.26 -15.55
CA MET A 1 5.30 17.89 -15.72
C MET A 1 6.17 16.94 -16.56
N GLN A 2 7.46 17.25 -16.79
CA GLN A 2 8.40 16.39 -17.53
C GLN A 2 9.45 15.72 -16.62
N THR A 3 9.49 16.10 -15.33
CA THR A 3 10.60 15.80 -14.42
C THR A 3 10.71 14.32 -14.08
N LEU A 4 9.61 13.65 -13.70
CA LEU A 4 9.66 12.21 -13.38
C LEU A 4 10.10 11.39 -14.59
N ARG A 5 9.52 11.66 -15.77
CA ARG A 5 9.89 10.95 -17.01
C ARG A 5 11.35 11.18 -17.39
N ALA A 6 11.82 12.42 -17.26
CA ALA A 6 13.21 12.77 -17.53
C ALA A 6 14.17 12.09 -16.54
N ILE A 7 13.80 12.00 -15.25
CA ILE A 7 14.57 11.28 -14.24
C ILE A 7 14.69 9.80 -14.61
N ILE A 8 13.57 9.11 -14.86
CA ILE A 8 13.58 7.69 -15.23
C ILE A 8 14.38 7.44 -16.51
N LEU A 9 14.20 8.29 -17.53
CA LEU A 9 14.97 8.18 -18.78
C LEU A 9 16.46 8.43 -18.56
N ALA A 10 16.83 9.42 -17.75
CA ALA A 10 18.21 9.70 -17.41
C ALA A 10 18.85 8.54 -16.65
N ILE A 11 18.12 7.92 -15.70
CA ILE A 11 18.57 6.73 -14.99
C ILE A 11 18.83 5.59 -15.99
N ALA A 12 17.84 5.27 -16.84
CA ALA A 12 17.99 4.24 -17.87
C ALA A 12 19.18 4.50 -18.80
N ALA A 13 19.39 5.76 -19.22
CA ALA A 13 20.47 6.13 -20.13
C ALA A 13 21.85 6.18 -19.46
N SER A 14 21.89 6.43 -18.15
CA SER A 14 23.14 6.61 -17.40
C SER A 14 23.86 5.31 -17.06
N ASN A 15 23.22 4.15 -17.22
CA ASN A 15 23.73 2.85 -16.74
C ASN A 15 24.07 2.83 -15.24
N ILE A 16 23.55 3.78 -14.46
CA ILE A 16 23.74 3.84 -13.01
C ILE A 16 22.83 2.81 -12.35
N SER A 17 23.38 2.01 -11.42
CA SER A 17 22.59 1.10 -10.59
C SER A 17 21.84 1.90 -9.52
N LEU A 18 20.59 2.25 -9.79
CA LEU A 18 19.70 2.88 -8.83
C LEU A 18 18.89 1.83 -8.08
N TYR A 19 19.26 1.53 -6.84
CA TYR A 19 18.59 0.51 -6.02
C TYR A 19 17.31 1.00 -5.36
N GLN A 20 17.24 2.28 -4.95
CA GLN A 20 16.10 2.84 -4.26
C GLN A 20 15.66 4.14 -4.92
N LEU A 21 14.34 4.28 -5.12
CA LEU A 21 13.71 5.46 -5.69
C LEU A 21 12.46 5.75 -4.88
N ASP A 22 12.55 6.77 -4.05
CA ASP A 22 11.42 7.27 -3.29
C ASP A 22 10.80 8.43 -4.07
N ILE A 23 9.54 8.28 -4.51
CA ILE A 23 8.81 9.32 -5.24
C ILE A 23 7.70 9.85 -4.33
N ALA A 24 8.11 10.56 -3.29
CA ALA A 24 7.21 11.30 -2.42
C ALA A 24 6.87 12.67 -3.03
N ILE A 25 6.14 12.69 -4.14
CA ILE A 25 5.66 13.95 -4.74
C ILE A 25 4.31 14.30 -4.12
N GLY A 26 4.30 15.36 -3.29
CA GLY A 26 3.10 16.14 -2.96
C GLY A 26 2.14 15.55 -1.93
N ARG A 27 2.65 15.00 -0.82
CA ARG A 27 1.87 14.62 0.38
C ARG A 27 0.90 15.70 0.90
N LEU A 28 1.13 16.98 0.58
CA LEU A 28 0.29 18.10 1.05
C LEU A 28 -0.42 18.89 -0.07
N GLU A 29 0.02 18.83 -1.33
CA GLU A 29 -0.53 19.70 -2.40
C GLU A 29 -0.74 19.04 -3.78
N GLY A 30 -0.45 17.73 -3.95
CA GLY A 30 -0.72 17.07 -5.22
C GLY A 30 0.06 15.78 -5.41
N GLY A 31 -0.63 14.65 -5.26
CA GLY A 31 -0.06 13.33 -5.54
C GLY A 31 0.27 13.17 -7.02
N ILE A 32 0.97 12.09 -7.35
CA ILE A 32 1.25 11.72 -8.73
C ILE A 32 -0.07 11.58 -9.48
N SER A 33 -0.25 12.42 -10.50
CA SER A 33 -1.36 12.31 -11.42
C SER A 33 -1.09 11.18 -12.42
N PRO A 34 -2.11 10.41 -12.86
CA PRO A 34 -1.94 9.27 -13.76
C PRO A 34 -1.08 9.57 -15.00
N ASP A 35 -1.25 10.76 -15.58
CA ASP A 35 -0.56 11.18 -16.79
C ASP A 35 0.95 11.38 -16.60
N MET A 36 1.44 11.47 -15.36
CA MET A 36 2.88 11.51 -15.06
C MET A 36 3.54 10.12 -15.20
N LEU A 37 2.76 9.05 -15.08
CA LEU A 37 3.21 7.65 -15.11
C LEU A 37 3.23 7.07 -16.53
N VAL A 38 2.49 7.67 -17.46
CA VAL A 38 2.46 7.25 -18.85
C VAL A 38 3.75 7.65 -19.54
N PHE A 39 4.41 6.76 -20.28
CA PHE A 39 5.55 7.11 -21.11
C PHE A 39 5.21 7.01 -22.60
N PRO A 40 5.75 7.89 -23.47
CA PRO A 40 5.66 7.69 -24.92
C PRO A 40 6.28 6.35 -25.33
N ARG A 41 5.70 5.67 -26.34
CA ARG A 41 6.17 4.35 -26.81
C ARG A 41 7.69 4.24 -27.05
N PRO A 42 8.37 5.23 -27.69
CA PRO A 42 9.81 5.14 -27.90
C PRO A 42 10.59 5.11 -26.57
N VAL A 43 10.12 5.84 -25.55
CA VAL A 43 10.74 5.88 -24.23
C VAL A 43 10.52 4.57 -23.48
N LEU A 44 9.32 3.99 -23.56
CA LEU A 44 9.02 2.68 -22.98
C LEU A 44 9.93 1.59 -23.55
N GLN A 45 10.08 1.53 -24.87
CA GLN A 45 10.96 0.56 -25.54
C GLN A 45 12.41 0.72 -25.10
N TYR A 46 12.87 1.96 -24.91
CA TYR A 46 14.21 2.22 -24.40
C TYR A 46 14.40 1.72 -22.96
N ILE A 47 13.47 2.01 -22.04
CA ILE A 47 13.54 1.55 -20.65
C ILE A 47 13.46 0.02 -20.57
N GLN A 48 12.60 -0.61 -21.38
CA GLN A 48 12.47 -2.07 -21.43
C GLN A 48 13.73 -2.76 -21.96
N SER A 49 14.49 -2.11 -22.85
CA SER A 49 15.79 -2.63 -23.32
C SER A 49 16.95 -2.35 -22.38
N HIS A 50 16.78 -1.42 -21.43
CA HIS A 50 17.78 -1.02 -20.44
C HIS A 50 17.17 -1.08 -19.03
N PRO A 51 16.97 -2.29 -18.48
CA PRO A 51 16.23 -2.47 -17.23
C PRO A 51 16.87 -1.70 -16.09
N ILE A 52 16.07 -0.93 -15.37
CA ILE A 52 16.51 -0.19 -14.20
C ILE A 52 16.48 -1.15 -13.00
N CYS A 53 17.59 -1.28 -12.29
CA CYS A 53 17.75 -2.15 -11.11
C CYS A 53 17.09 -1.57 -9.85
N LEU A 54 15.82 -1.19 -9.92
CA LEU A 54 15.09 -0.62 -8.82
C LEU A 54 14.52 -1.70 -7.88
N THR A 55 14.87 -1.66 -6.60
CA THR A 55 14.39 -2.61 -5.59
C THR A 55 13.40 -2.00 -4.61
N SER A 56 13.30 -0.67 -4.50
CA SER A 56 12.34 0.00 -3.62
C SER A 56 11.66 1.19 -4.31
N LEU A 57 10.33 1.23 -4.21
CA LEU A 57 9.46 2.24 -4.81
C LEU A 57 8.36 2.65 -3.83
N CYS A 58 8.21 3.95 -3.62
CA CYS A 58 7.12 4.54 -2.86
C CYS A 58 6.36 5.54 -3.75
N LEU A 59 5.04 5.40 -3.81
CA LEU A 59 4.16 6.20 -4.65
C LEU A 59 3.02 6.80 -3.82
N SER A 60 2.89 8.12 -3.90
CA SER A 60 1.77 8.89 -3.38
C SER A 60 0.94 9.34 -4.58
N VAL A 61 -0.26 8.77 -4.74
CA VAL A 61 -1.09 8.89 -5.96
C VAL A 61 -2.30 9.76 -5.68
N SER A 62 -2.61 10.68 -6.60
CA SER A 62 -3.87 11.41 -6.56
C SER A 62 -4.94 10.61 -7.31
N PRO A 63 -5.99 10.10 -6.65
CA PRO A 63 -7.07 9.40 -7.34
C PRO A 63 -7.86 10.33 -8.27
N ARG A 64 -7.88 11.65 -7.96
CA ARG A 64 -8.57 12.65 -8.76
C ARG A 64 -7.65 13.15 -9.88
N ASN A 65 -7.96 12.76 -11.12
CA ASN A 65 -7.35 13.36 -12.30
C ASN A 65 -8.19 14.53 -12.81
N ARG A 66 -7.76 15.76 -12.53
CA ARG A 66 -8.46 16.99 -12.97
C ARG A 66 -8.40 17.19 -14.49
N ILE A 67 -7.45 16.54 -15.18
CA ILE A 67 -7.13 16.78 -16.59
C ILE A 67 -7.73 15.69 -17.48
N ARG A 68 -7.76 14.44 -17.00
CA ARG A 68 -8.40 13.30 -17.68
C ARG A 68 -9.34 12.59 -16.71
N PRO A 69 -10.61 13.01 -16.62
CA PRO A 69 -11.63 12.34 -15.81
C PRO A 69 -11.81 10.85 -16.17
N ASN A 70 -11.46 10.47 -17.41
CA ASN A 70 -11.61 9.12 -17.95
C ASN A 70 -10.26 8.39 -18.12
N GLY A 71 -9.17 8.88 -17.53
CA GLY A 71 -7.86 8.21 -17.63
C GLY A 71 -7.87 6.92 -16.80
N GLU A 72 -7.38 5.80 -17.35
CA GLU A 72 -7.24 4.53 -16.64
C GLU A 72 -6.07 4.59 -15.64
N LEU A 73 -6.23 5.32 -14.52
CA LEU A 73 -5.21 5.48 -13.47
C LEU A 73 -4.57 4.15 -13.09
N VAL A 74 -5.38 3.11 -12.90
CA VAL A 74 -4.89 1.79 -12.51
C VAL A 74 -4.00 1.18 -13.60
N GLY A 75 -4.38 1.30 -14.86
CA GLY A 75 -3.58 0.79 -15.98
C GLY A 75 -2.23 1.48 -16.08
N ASP A 76 -2.24 2.81 -15.97
CA ASP A 76 -1.02 3.63 -16.01
C ASP A 76 -0.10 3.33 -14.81
N LEU A 77 -0.67 3.19 -13.61
CA LEU A 77 0.07 2.85 -12.39
C LEU A 77 0.70 1.46 -12.45
N LEU A 78 -0.07 0.44 -12.83
CA LEU A 78 0.45 -0.92 -12.96
C LEU A 78 1.48 -1.01 -14.09
N GLY A 79 1.24 -0.33 -15.21
CA GLY A 79 2.18 -0.22 -16.33
C GLY A 79 3.50 0.41 -15.89
N PHE A 80 3.46 1.42 -15.02
CA PHE A 80 4.66 2.02 -14.45
C PHE A 80 5.42 1.07 -13.50
N ILE A 81 4.71 0.44 -12.55
CA ILE A 81 5.33 -0.46 -11.57
C ILE A 81 6.02 -1.64 -12.26
N THR A 82 5.42 -2.17 -13.33
CA THR A 82 5.96 -3.31 -14.09
C THR A 82 7.24 -2.99 -14.88
N LEU A 83 7.66 -1.72 -14.98
CA LEU A 83 8.98 -1.35 -15.52
C LEU A 83 10.13 -1.81 -14.63
N PHE A 84 9.85 -2.17 -13.37
CA PHE A 84 10.84 -2.51 -12.36
C PHE A 84 10.66 -3.97 -11.89
N PRO A 85 11.04 -4.98 -12.68
CA PRO A 85 10.80 -6.38 -12.35
C PRO A 85 11.59 -6.86 -11.11
N GLY A 86 12.64 -6.15 -10.72
CA GLY A 86 13.45 -6.43 -9.52
C GLY A 86 12.90 -5.82 -8.22
N LEU A 87 11.69 -5.26 -8.24
CA LEU A 87 11.13 -4.55 -7.09
C LEU A 87 10.87 -5.50 -5.91
N GLN A 88 11.44 -5.16 -4.75
CA GLN A 88 11.31 -5.90 -3.51
C GLN A 88 10.50 -5.15 -2.45
N ARG A 89 10.45 -3.82 -2.51
CA ARG A 89 9.68 -2.99 -1.58
C ARG A 89 8.79 -2.05 -2.36
N LEU A 90 7.48 -2.13 -2.14
CA LEU A 90 6.49 -1.27 -2.77
C LEU A 90 5.61 -0.63 -1.70
N SER A 91 5.44 0.69 -1.77
CA SER A 91 4.42 1.41 -1.01
C SER A 91 3.53 2.20 -1.96
N ILE A 92 2.20 2.06 -1.82
CA ILE A 92 1.20 2.82 -2.57
C ILE A 92 0.28 3.50 -1.57
N GLU A 93 0.25 4.82 -1.60
CA GLU A 93 -0.59 5.68 -0.75
C GLU A 93 -1.46 6.57 -1.63
N PHE A 94 -2.76 6.70 -1.33
CA PHE A 94 -3.65 7.61 -2.06
C PHE A 94 -3.87 8.91 -1.27
N ASN A 95 -3.61 10.07 -1.88
CA ASN A 95 -3.66 11.37 -1.16
C ASN A 95 -5.06 11.79 -0.72
N TYR A 96 -6.06 11.19 -1.33
CA TYR A 96 -7.43 11.15 -0.83
C TYR A 96 -7.79 9.68 -0.73
N ARG A 97 -8.50 9.30 0.34
CA ARG A 97 -8.91 7.90 0.51
C ARG A 97 -9.55 7.40 -0.78
N ASP A 98 -8.99 6.35 -1.37
CA ASP A 98 -9.59 5.74 -2.56
C ASP A 98 -10.94 5.14 -2.16
N GLU A 99 -12.06 5.74 -2.60
CA GLU A 99 -13.43 5.33 -2.28
C GLU A 99 -13.87 4.09 -3.08
N ARG A 100 -12.97 3.09 -3.21
CA ARG A 100 -13.12 1.83 -3.94
C ARG A 100 -13.19 1.93 -5.47
N GLU A 101 -12.60 2.97 -6.06
CA GLU A 101 -12.55 3.09 -7.52
C GLU A 101 -11.38 2.31 -8.13
N HIS A 102 -10.23 2.29 -7.46
CA HIS A 102 -8.96 1.86 -8.06
C HIS A 102 -8.38 0.62 -7.39
N PHE A 103 -8.41 0.58 -6.07
CA PHE A 103 -7.81 -0.49 -5.25
C PHE A 103 -8.32 -1.90 -5.58
N PRO A 104 -9.62 -2.15 -5.86
CA PRO A 104 -10.09 -3.49 -6.21
C PRO A 104 -9.42 -4.06 -7.47
N VAL A 105 -9.06 -3.21 -8.43
CA VAL A 105 -8.35 -3.65 -9.64
C VAL A 105 -6.86 -3.85 -9.35
N ILE A 106 -6.27 -3.01 -8.50
CA ILE A 106 -4.87 -3.15 -8.08
C ILE A 106 -4.66 -4.46 -7.33
N SER A 107 -5.53 -4.80 -6.37
CA SER A 107 -5.42 -6.04 -5.61
C SER A 107 -5.46 -7.28 -6.49
N GLN A 108 -6.30 -7.25 -7.53
CA GLN A 108 -6.44 -8.36 -8.47
C GLN A 108 -5.28 -8.48 -9.46
N LYS A 109 -4.64 -7.38 -9.86
CA LYS A 109 -3.68 -7.36 -10.97
C LYS A 109 -2.22 -7.18 -10.57
N LEU A 110 -1.93 -6.58 -9.42
CA LEU A 110 -0.55 -6.35 -8.98
C LEU A 110 0.12 -7.69 -8.67
N ARG A 111 1.17 -8.01 -9.42
CA ARG A 111 1.96 -9.24 -9.27
C ARG A 111 3.43 -8.92 -9.37
N LEU A 112 4.15 -9.10 -8.27
CA LEU A 112 5.58 -8.84 -8.16
C LEU A 112 6.25 -10.03 -7.46
N PRO A 113 6.81 -11.01 -8.20
CA PRO A 113 7.22 -12.30 -7.63
C PRO A 113 8.29 -12.17 -6.53
N GLY A 114 9.12 -11.12 -6.56
CA GLY A 114 10.16 -10.85 -5.56
C GLY A 114 9.77 -9.86 -4.46
N LEU A 115 8.48 -9.54 -4.32
CA LEU A 115 8.04 -8.50 -3.37
C LEU A 115 8.15 -8.99 -1.91
N ARG A 116 8.97 -8.30 -1.13
CA ARG A 116 9.24 -8.59 0.28
C ARG A 116 8.52 -7.64 1.24
N PHE A 117 8.31 -6.38 0.84
CA PHE A 117 7.58 -5.38 1.60
C PHE A 117 6.42 -4.81 0.78
N LEU A 118 5.23 -4.76 1.37
CA LEU A 118 4.05 -4.12 0.80
C LEU A 118 3.45 -3.11 1.78
N GLY A 119 3.48 -1.82 1.41
CA GLY A 119 2.78 -0.74 2.09
C GLY A 119 1.52 -0.33 1.32
N ILE A 120 0.38 -0.29 1.99
CA ILE A 120 -0.88 0.22 1.45
C ILE A 120 -1.39 1.34 2.34
N GLY A 121 -1.63 2.50 1.73
CA GLY A 121 -2.00 3.74 2.41
C GLY A 121 -3.31 4.34 1.87
N ALA A 122 -4.18 4.77 2.78
CA ALA A 122 -5.37 5.57 2.47
C ALA A 122 -6.30 4.93 1.43
N VAL A 123 -6.73 3.69 1.69
CA VAL A 123 -7.71 2.99 0.84
C VAL A 123 -8.95 2.62 1.65
N ARG A 124 -10.13 2.69 1.02
CA ARG A 124 -11.33 2.03 1.50
C ARG A 124 -11.47 0.73 0.73
N CYS A 125 -11.65 -0.41 1.39
CA CYS A 125 -11.64 -1.71 0.72
C CYS A 125 -12.42 -2.79 1.49
N THR A 126 -12.49 -3.99 0.92
CA THR A 126 -12.91 -5.21 1.65
C THR A 126 -11.70 -5.99 2.14
N GLU A 127 -11.93 -6.87 3.10
CA GLU A 127 -11.01 -7.91 3.54
C GLU A 127 -10.58 -8.78 2.35
N ASP A 128 -11.51 -9.25 1.53
CA ASP A 128 -11.22 -10.08 0.36
C ASP A 128 -10.26 -9.41 -0.63
N GLU A 129 -10.40 -8.10 -0.84
CA GLU A 129 -9.49 -7.32 -1.69
C GLU A 129 -8.06 -7.31 -1.12
N LEU A 130 -7.90 -7.12 0.20
CA LEU A 130 -6.60 -7.19 0.87
C LEU A 130 -6.02 -8.60 0.85
N VAL A 131 -6.82 -9.61 1.20
CA VAL A 131 -6.43 -11.02 1.19
C VAL A 131 -5.97 -11.45 -0.21
N THR A 132 -6.71 -11.07 -1.25
CA THR A 132 -6.34 -11.35 -2.65
C THR A 132 -4.96 -10.79 -2.97
N LEU A 133 -4.71 -9.53 -2.59
CA LEU A 133 -3.43 -8.88 -2.84
C LEU A 133 -2.28 -9.57 -2.08
N LEU A 134 -2.47 -9.84 -0.79
CA LEU A 134 -1.44 -10.43 0.06
C LEU A 134 -1.11 -11.87 -0.37
N LEU A 135 -2.13 -12.71 -0.60
CA LEU A 135 -1.94 -14.10 -1.00
C LEU A 135 -1.29 -14.23 -2.39
N SER A 136 -1.47 -13.24 -3.26
CA SER A 136 -0.76 -13.21 -4.54
C SER A 136 0.75 -13.03 -4.43
N HIS A 137 1.26 -12.68 -3.24
CA HIS A 137 2.68 -12.52 -2.91
C HIS A 137 3.12 -13.45 -1.77
N LYS A 138 2.33 -14.49 -1.44
CA LYS A 138 2.55 -15.33 -0.25
C LYS A 138 3.94 -15.96 -0.12
N ASP A 139 4.60 -16.23 -1.25
CA ASP A 139 5.87 -16.96 -1.29
C ASP A 139 7.09 -16.05 -1.06
N SER A 140 6.92 -14.72 -1.16
CA SER A 140 8.01 -13.74 -1.06
C SER A 140 7.76 -12.62 -0.04
N LEU A 141 6.51 -12.36 0.32
CA LEU A 141 6.15 -11.26 1.21
C LEU A 141 6.59 -11.55 2.65
N GLU A 142 7.35 -10.63 3.23
CA GLU A 142 7.92 -10.72 4.58
C GLU A 142 7.40 -9.62 5.50
N GLU A 143 7.05 -8.46 4.95
CA GLU A 143 6.67 -7.27 5.71
C GLU A 143 5.43 -6.61 5.08
N VAL A 144 4.50 -6.14 5.93
CA VAL A 144 3.27 -5.46 5.49
C VAL A 144 3.04 -4.21 6.33
N SER A 145 2.66 -3.11 5.68
CA SER A 145 2.26 -1.88 6.37
C SER A 145 0.91 -1.41 5.87
N PHE A 146 -0.01 -1.16 6.80
CA PHE A 146 -1.30 -0.53 6.55
C PHE A 146 -1.34 0.85 7.22
N ALA A 147 -1.64 1.88 6.45
CA ALA A 147 -1.84 3.23 6.97
C ALA A 147 -3.17 3.78 6.46
N LEU A 148 -4.01 4.33 7.34
CA LEU A 148 -5.28 4.97 6.96
C LEU A 148 -6.22 4.05 6.13
N VAL A 149 -6.08 2.74 6.26
CA VAL A 149 -6.88 1.73 5.55
C VAL A 149 -8.21 1.53 6.28
N ASP A 150 -9.31 1.48 5.54
CA ASP A 150 -10.65 1.28 6.09
C ASP A 150 -11.31 0.04 5.49
N ILE A 151 -11.52 -1.00 6.33
CA ILE A 151 -12.32 -2.18 5.96
C ILE A 151 -13.79 -1.84 6.17
N ILE A 152 -14.57 -1.85 5.09
CA ILE A 152 -15.99 -1.45 5.11
C ILE A 152 -16.87 -2.43 5.92
N SER A 153 -18.02 -1.96 6.40
CA SER A 153 -18.89 -2.71 7.34
C SER A 153 -19.33 -4.11 6.88
N GLU A 154 -19.54 -4.30 5.59
CA GLU A 154 -19.92 -5.61 5.00
C GLU A 154 -18.73 -6.31 4.33
N GLY A 155 -17.55 -5.71 4.44
CA GLY A 155 -16.34 -6.14 3.75
C GLY A 155 -15.47 -7.08 4.55
N GLY A 156 -15.85 -7.44 5.78
CA GLY A 156 -15.05 -8.28 6.68
C GLY A 156 -14.56 -7.52 7.91
N SER A 157 -13.50 -8.03 8.53
CA SER A 157 -12.94 -7.45 9.76
C SER A 157 -11.42 -7.52 9.79
N TRP A 158 -10.81 -6.62 10.56
CA TRP A 158 -9.36 -6.67 10.78
C TRP A 158 -8.95 -7.95 11.50
N GLN A 159 -9.71 -8.40 12.50
CA GLN A 159 -9.39 -9.65 13.21
C GLN A 159 -9.33 -10.84 12.25
N SER A 160 -10.29 -10.96 11.31
CA SER A 160 -10.31 -12.03 10.31
C SER A 160 -9.18 -11.91 9.28
N LEU A 161 -8.89 -10.69 8.80
CA LEU A 161 -7.75 -10.43 7.92
C LEU A 161 -6.43 -10.85 8.58
N LEU A 162 -6.21 -10.44 9.82
CA LEU A 162 -4.98 -10.73 10.54
C LEU A 162 -4.84 -12.22 10.89
N ALA A 163 -5.95 -12.89 11.21
CA ALA A 163 -5.96 -14.34 11.36
C ALA A 163 -5.56 -15.03 10.04
N THR A 164 -6.10 -14.56 8.92
CA THR A 164 -5.75 -15.07 7.58
C THR A 164 -4.27 -14.85 7.28
N MET A 165 -3.72 -13.68 7.59
CA MET A 165 -2.29 -13.38 7.44
C MET A 165 -1.44 -14.34 8.28
N ARG A 166 -1.75 -14.48 9.57
CA ARG A 166 -1.06 -15.38 10.50
C ARG A 166 -1.06 -16.83 10.01
N ASP A 167 -2.16 -17.28 9.42
CA ASP A 167 -2.37 -18.69 9.08
C ASP A 167 -1.87 -19.07 7.69
N ASN A 168 -1.73 -18.09 6.76
CA ASN A 168 -1.43 -18.36 5.35
C ASN A 168 -0.16 -17.68 4.83
N LEU A 169 0.43 -16.74 5.58
CA LEU A 169 1.58 -15.96 5.15
C LEU A 169 2.75 -16.09 6.13
N SER A 170 3.98 -15.95 5.64
CA SER A 170 5.21 -15.93 6.45
C SER A 170 5.64 -14.50 6.80
N ILE A 171 4.69 -13.66 7.24
CA ILE A 171 4.98 -12.26 7.59
C ILE A 171 5.76 -12.19 8.89
N ARG A 172 6.90 -11.49 8.84
CA ARG A 172 7.80 -11.26 9.98
C ARG A 172 7.39 -10.04 10.79
N VAL A 173 6.97 -8.99 10.09
CA VAL A 173 6.59 -7.70 10.68
C VAL A 173 5.37 -7.16 9.97
N MET A 174 4.40 -6.73 10.74
CA MET A 174 3.24 -6.01 10.25
C MET A 174 3.06 -4.72 11.06
N THR A 175 2.82 -3.61 10.38
CA THR A 175 2.50 -2.33 11.02
C THR A 175 1.11 -1.85 10.61
N MET A 176 0.37 -1.31 11.58
CA MET A 176 -0.89 -0.60 11.37
C MET A 176 -0.76 0.82 11.89
N ASP A 177 -1.33 1.78 11.16
CA ASP A 177 -1.31 3.20 11.51
C ASP A 177 -2.64 3.87 11.11
N ASP A 178 -3.40 4.37 12.08
CA ASP A 178 -4.68 5.08 11.89
C ASP A 178 -5.69 4.34 10.99
N CYS A 179 -5.72 3.00 11.07
CA CYS A 179 -6.67 2.17 10.32
C CYS A 179 -8.09 2.22 10.92
N LEU A 180 -9.09 2.00 10.07
CA LEU A 180 -10.50 2.06 10.41
C LEU A 180 -11.25 0.77 10.08
N SER A 181 -12.36 0.55 10.76
CA SER A 181 -13.38 -0.44 10.42
C SER A 181 -14.71 0.26 10.29
N ALA A 182 -15.23 0.34 9.06
CA ALA A 182 -16.47 1.04 8.72
C ALA A 182 -16.49 2.48 9.26
N ASP A 183 -15.46 3.26 8.89
CA ASP A 183 -15.25 4.65 9.34
C ASP A 183 -15.04 4.85 10.84
N LYS A 184 -14.82 3.77 11.59
CA LYS A 184 -14.53 3.83 13.03
C LYS A 184 -13.08 3.50 13.30
N ASP A 185 -12.47 4.28 14.18
CA ASP A 185 -11.10 4.06 14.61
C ASP A 185 -10.90 2.66 15.21
N ILE A 186 -9.78 2.04 14.84
CA ILE A 186 -9.32 0.79 15.44
C ILE A 186 -8.26 1.11 16.46
N TYR A 187 -8.31 0.38 17.56
CA TYR A 187 -7.35 0.49 18.63
C TYR A 187 -6.84 -0.87 19.01
N TYR A 188 -5.53 -0.96 19.24
CA TYR A 188 -4.89 -2.08 19.90
C TYR A 188 -4.78 -1.78 21.39
N ARG A 189 -5.23 -2.73 22.22
CA ARG A 189 -5.07 -2.69 23.67
C ARG A 189 -3.80 -3.47 24.06
N GLU A 190 -2.79 -2.75 24.55
CA GLU A 190 -1.47 -3.32 24.87
C GLU A 190 -1.46 -4.19 26.14
N SER A 191 -2.44 -4.02 27.04
CA SER A 191 -2.55 -4.84 28.26
C SER A 191 -4.00 -5.16 28.63
N GLU A 192 -4.21 -6.22 29.41
CA GLU A 192 -5.54 -6.57 29.93
C GLU A 192 -5.98 -5.71 31.13
N SER A 193 -5.17 -4.72 31.54
CA SER A 193 -5.50 -3.85 32.67
C SER A 193 -6.58 -2.82 32.31
N ASP A 194 -7.35 -2.36 33.31
CA ASP A 194 -8.35 -1.30 33.13
C ASP A 194 -7.72 0.05 32.71
N ASP A 195 -6.42 0.24 32.97
CA ASP A 195 -5.62 1.41 32.59
C ASP A 195 -4.92 1.26 31.22
N ALA A 196 -5.29 0.26 30.43
CA ALA A 196 -4.60 -0.04 29.18
C ALA A 196 -4.64 1.11 28.18
N ALA A 197 -3.47 1.43 27.60
CA ALA A 197 -3.36 2.34 26.48
C ALA A 197 -4.01 1.74 25.24
N TYR A 198 -4.77 2.57 24.52
CA TYR A 198 -5.36 2.25 23.23
C TYR A 198 -4.55 2.91 22.13
N LEU A 199 -3.84 2.10 21.35
CA LEU A 199 -2.94 2.57 20.31
C LEU A 199 -3.65 2.54 18.95
N LYS A 200 -3.66 3.67 18.24
CA LYS A 200 -4.08 3.74 16.83
C LYS A 200 -3.00 3.25 15.87
N SER A 201 -1.77 3.16 16.36
CA SER A 201 -0.61 2.72 15.60
C SER A 201 0.12 1.65 16.40
N PHE A 202 0.33 0.48 15.81
CA PHE A 202 0.97 -0.65 16.48
C PHE A 202 1.70 -1.54 15.47
N GLU A 203 2.65 -2.31 15.98
CA GLU A 203 3.41 -3.29 15.22
C GLU A 203 3.14 -4.68 15.80
N ILE A 204 2.97 -5.66 14.92
CA ILE A 204 2.97 -7.07 15.25
C ILE A 204 4.24 -7.66 14.65
N SER A 205 5.13 -8.16 15.50
CA SER A 205 6.30 -8.92 15.09
C SER A 205 6.48 -10.11 16.02
N GLY A 206 7.16 -11.15 15.55
CA GLY A 206 7.47 -12.33 16.36
C GLY A 206 6.69 -13.60 15.97
N LEU A 207 6.30 -14.38 16.98
CA LEU A 207 5.72 -15.71 16.86
C LEU A 207 4.20 -15.65 16.68
N ARG A 208 3.61 -16.80 16.32
CA ARG A 208 2.16 -16.98 16.15
C ARG A 208 1.32 -16.52 17.36
N GLN A 209 1.87 -16.58 18.57
CA GLN A 209 1.19 -16.12 19.78
C GLN A 209 1.06 -14.61 19.81
N ASP A 210 2.12 -13.86 19.45
CA ASP A 210 2.10 -12.40 19.40
C ASP A 210 1.00 -11.89 18.44
N TRP A 211 0.84 -12.59 17.30
CA TRP A 211 -0.28 -12.34 16.39
C TRP A 211 -1.64 -12.63 17.00
N THR A 212 -1.76 -13.70 17.79
CA THR A 212 -3.04 -14.08 18.42
C THR A 212 -3.44 -13.08 19.50
N ASP A 213 -2.47 -12.62 20.29
CA ASP A 213 -2.68 -11.61 21.32
C ASP A 213 -3.04 -10.26 20.68
N ALA A 214 -2.35 -9.89 19.60
CA ALA A 214 -2.69 -8.70 18.82
C ALA A 214 -4.13 -8.76 18.25
N ILE A 215 -4.53 -9.89 17.65
CA ILE A 215 -5.89 -10.10 17.12
C ILE A 215 -6.95 -9.93 18.22
N ASN A 216 -6.70 -10.50 19.40
CA ASN A 216 -7.61 -10.41 20.54
C ASN A 216 -7.66 -9.01 21.16
N GLY A 217 -6.56 -8.26 21.10
CA GLY A 217 -6.45 -6.89 21.59
C GLY A 217 -7.07 -5.83 20.70
N ILE A 218 -7.47 -6.16 19.46
CA ILE A 218 -8.10 -5.23 18.52
C ILE A 218 -9.54 -4.92 18.95
N THR A 219 -9.82 -3.62 19.11
CA THR A 219 -11.14 -3.09 19.45
C THR A 219 -11.52 -1.96 18.49
N ILE A 220 -12.83 -1.80 18.25
CA ILE A 220 -13.38 -0.73 17.40
C ILE A 220 -13.96 0.34 18.32
N GLY A 221 -13.36 1.53 18.33
CA GLY A 221 -13.88 2.65 19.10
C GLY A 221 -15.00 3.38 18.36
N ARG A 222 -15.92 4.01 19.09
CA ARG A 222 -16.78 5.01 18.47
C ARG A 222 -15.92 6.24 18.16
N HIS A 223 -16.03 6.76 16.94
CA HIS A 223 -15.40 8.02 16.56
C HIS A 223 -15.69 9.05 17.66
N GLY A 224 -14.63 9.57 18.28
CA GLY A 224 -14.74 10.35 19.51
C GLY A 224 -15.75 11.48 19.35
N SER A 225 -16.84 11.42 20.11
CA SER A 225 -17.45 12.63 20.63
C SER A 225 -16.32 13.40 21.30
N ARG A 226 -15.86 14.48 20.66
CA ARG A 226 -15.16 15.54 21.39
C ARG A 226 -16.13 16.02 22.47
N HIS A 227 -15.89 15.60 23.71
CA HIS A 227 -16.39 16.32 24.86
C HIS A 227 -15.17 16.94 25.52
N GLY A 228 -15.00 18.23 25.22
CA GLY A 228 -14.26 19.14 26.08
C GLY A 228 -15.07 19.51 27.31
#